data_AF-A0A670IA65-F1
#
_entry.id   AF-A0A670IA65-F1
#
_cell.length_a   1.000
_cell.length_b   1.000
_cell.length_c   1.000
_cell.angle_alpha   90.00
_cell.angle_beta   90.00
_cell.angle_gamma   90.00
#
_symmetry.space_group_name_H-M   'P 1'
#
loop_
_entity.id
_entity.type
_entity.pdbx_description
1 polymer ?
#
loop_
_entity_poly.entity_id
_entity_poly.type
_entity_poly.pdbx_seq_one_letter_code
_entity_poly.pdbx_strand_id
1 'polypeptide(L)'
;MSATLEETLERQFVHCLFHPADIHSSIKRILKLFFLFKLNLLPCNRFLFLFQCIITDAAGKCGPPPPVKNGDFLGLATSEYMPGARVRYKCQALYNMQGDEYVRCVNGHWTDTPTCIAPCTATEEDMNQNNIQLKWKYANKIYSASGDVTEFDCKRGFQKDPSSPPFRAQCREGKLDYPRCIPVGTLQLKHNYRKFNTHSCDFC
;
A
#
# COMPACT_ATOMS: atom_id res chain seq x y z
N MET A 1 -62.25 -26.60 24.13
CA MET A 1 -60.79 -26.68 24.29
C MET A 1 -60.16 -25.97 23.11
N SER A 2 -60.01 -24.64 23.14
CA SER A 2 -58.92 -23.85 23.74
C SER A 2 -57.56 -24.00 23.05
N ALA A 3 -57.20 -22.92 22.33
CA ALA A 3 -55.87 -22.35 22.05
C ALA A 3 -54.90 -23.16 21.13
N THR A 4 -54.11 -22.62 20.20
CA THR A 4 -53.86 -21.26 19.67
C THR A 4 -52.86 -21.37 18.49
N LEU A 5 -52.95 -20.42 17.55
CA LEU A 5 -51.87 -19.74 16.79
C LEU A 5 -51.02 -20.52 15.75
N GLU A 6 -51.14 -20.08 14.50
CA GLU A 6 -50.10 -20.09 13.47
C GLU A 6 -48.74 -19.65 14.02
N GLU A 7 -47.66 -20.35 13.67
CA GLU A 7 -46.45 -19.75 13.09
C GLU A 7 -45.43 -20.82 12.67
N THR A 8 -45.22 -20.88 11.36
CA THR A 8 -43.96 -21.16 10.65
C THR A 8 -42.67 -20.99 11.46
N LEU A 9 -41.81 -22.02 11.52
CA LEU A 9 -40.35 -21.92 11.28
C LEU A 9 -39.65 -23.28 11.50
N GLU A 10 -39.46 -23.99 10.40
CA GLU A 10 -38.40 -24.98 10.20
C GLU A 10 -37.03 -24.32 10.40
N ARG A 11 -36.30 -24.71 11.46
CA ARG A 11 -34.83 -24.89 11.53
C ARG A 11 -34.34 -24.72 12.97
N GLN A 12 -34.15 -25.81 13.69
CA GLN A 12 -33.01 -25.91 14.60
C GLN A 12 -32.78 -27.35 15.08
N PHE A 13 -31.51 -27.75 15.03
CA PHE A 13 -30.89 -28.93 15.65
C PHE A 13 -31.02 -30.30 14.95
N VAL A 14 -30.13 -30.55 13.99
CA VAL A 14 -29.47 -31.87 13.90
C VAL A 14 -28.00 -31.67 14.28
N HIS A 15 -27.61 -32.35 15.35
CA HIS A 15 -26.31 -32.32 16.00
C HIS A 15 -25.32 -33.19 15.19
N CYS A 16 -24.27 -32.60 14.61
CA CYS A 16 -23.19 -33.36 13.98
C CYS A 16 -21.95 -33.39 14.90
N LEU A 17 -21.84 -34.46 15.69
CA LEU A 17 -20.54 -34.95 16.16
C LEU A 17 -19.90 -35.70 15.00
N PHE A 18 -18.82 -35.20 14.38
CA PHE A 18 -17.71 -35.99 13.81
C PHE A 18 -16.59 -35.05 13.31
N HIS A 19 -15.35 -35.36 13.68
CA HIS A 19 -14.15 -34.57 13.39
C HIS A 19 -13.50 -35.02 12.05
N PRO A 20 -12.93 -34.14 11.20
CA PRO A 20 -12.55 -34.46 9.81
C PRO A 20 -11.21 -35.21 9.62
N ALA A 21 -10.66 -35.86 10.64
CA ALA A 21 -9.36 -36.54 10.52
C ALA A 21 -9.45 -38.03 10.11
N ASP A 22 -10.65 -38.65 10.08
CA ASP A 22 -10.83 -40.11 9.88
C ASP A 22 -11.48 -40.52 8.53
N ILE A 23 -11.56 -39.63 7.55
CA ILE A 23 -12.31 -39.89 6.29
C ILE A 23 -11.48 -40.62 5.22
N HIS A 24 -10.20 -40.97 5.47
CA HIS A 24 -9.38 -41.65 4.45
C HIS A 24 -9.40 -43.20 4.49
N SER A 25 -9.91 -43.83 5.57
CA SER A 25 -9.83 -45.30 5.72
C SER A 25 -11.13 -46.06 5.44
N SER A 26 -12.31 -45.46 5.67
CA SER A 26 -13.59 -46.20 5.63
C SER A 26 -14.32 -46.18 4.28
N ILE A 27 -13.96 -45.27 3.36
CA ILE A 27 -14.66 -45.12 2.06
C ILE A 27 -14.35 -46.28 1.08
N LYS A 28 -13.24 -47.02 1.26
CA LYS A 28 -12.93 -48.18 0.41
C LYS A 28 -13.83 -49.41 0.66
N ARG A 29 -14.59 -49.47 1.76
CA ARG A 29 -15.52 -50.59 2.04
C ARG A 29 -16.96 -50.31 1.61
N ILE A 30 -17.41 -49.06 1.62
CA ILE A 30 -18.79 -48.71 1.27
C ILE A 30 -18.99 -48.65 -0.25
N LEU A 31 -17.95 -48.27 -1.02
CA LEU A 31 -17.97 -48.28 -2.48
C LEU A 31 -17.96 -49.69 -3.12
N LYS A 32 -17.70 -50.77 -2.35
CA LYS A 32 -17.69 -52.15 -2.87
C LYS A 32 -19.05 -52.85 -2.77
N LEU A 33 -20.00 -52.30 -2.00
CA LEU A 33 -21.34 -52.86 -1.80
C LEU A 33 -22.41 -52.24 -2.70
N PHE A 34 -22.17 -51.07 -3.28
CA PHE A 34 -23.15 -50.38 -4.13
C PHE A 34 -23.11 -50.75 -5.63
N PHE A 35 -22.15 -51.59 -6.07
CA PHE A 35 -21.96 -51.92 -7.50
C PHE A 35 -22.64 -53.22 -7.99
N LEU A 36 -23.42 -53.93 -7.15
CA LEU A 36 -23.99 -55.25 -7.51
C LEU A 36 -25.51 -55.34 -7.64
N PHE A 37 -26.27 -54.24 -7.62
CA PHE A 37 -27.70 -54.32 -7.94
C PHE A 37 -28.08 -53.28 -8.99
N LYS A 38 -28.17 -53.74 -10.24
CA LYS A 38 -28.60 -52.98 -11.41
C LYS A 38 -29.90 -53.59 -11.94
N LEU A 39 -30.81 -52.71 -12.38
CA LEU A 39 -32.05 -52.91 -13.16
C LEU A 39 -33.36 -53.26 -12.41
N ASN A 40 -34.34 -52.33 -12.38
CA ASN A 40 -35.33 -52.20 -13.45
C ASN A 40 -36.29 -50.98 -13.27
N LEU A 41 -36.33 -50.14 -14.32
CA LEU A 41 -37.48 -49.45 -14.96
C LEU A 41 -38.27 -48.30 -14.28
N LEU A 42 -38.03 -47.11 -14.86
CA LEU A 42 -38.96 -46.04 -15.28
C LEU A 42 -39.25 -44.86 -14.32
N PRO A 43 -39.52 -43.65 -14.89
CA PRO A 43 -38.77 -42.44 -14.58
C PRO A 43 -39.61 -41.44 -13.79
N CYS A 44 -39.01 -40.77 -12.80
CA CYS A 44 -39.61 -39.56 -12.26
C CYS A 44 -38.58 -38.44 -12.34
N ASN A 45 -38.67 -37.71 -13.46
CA ASN A 45 -37.95 -36.48 -13.70
C ASN A 45 -38.53 -35.40 -12.77
N ARG A 46 -37.94 -35.19 -11.60
CA ARG A 46 -38.14 -33.97 -10.81
C ARG A 46 -37.04 -33.85 -9.75
N PHE A 47 -36.48 -32.65 -9.65
CA PHE A 47 -35.49 -32.22 -8.65
C PHE A 47 -34.04 -32.67 -8.86
N LEU A 48 -33.47 -32.27 -9.99
CA LEU A 48 -32.05 -31.85 -10.02
C LEU A 48 -31.97 -30.34 -9.76
N PHE A 49 -32.40 -29.93 -8.57
CA PHE A 49 -32.00 -28.64 -8.03
C PHE A 49 -31.58 -28.87 -6.58
N LEU A 50 -30.41 -28.33 -6.24
CA LEU A 50 -29.84 -28.20 -4.90
C LEU A 50 -29.03 -29.41 -4.38
N PHE A 51 -27.89 -29.69 -5.00
CA PHE A 51 -26.70 -30.08 -4.22
C PHE A 51 -25.46 -29.39 -4.80
N GLN A 52 -25.49 -28.07 -4.81
CA GLN A 52 -24.24 -27.35 -4.66
C GLN A 52 -23.95 -27.40 -3.16
N CYS A 53 -23.18 -28.39 -2.73
CA CYS A 53 -22.43 -28.27 -1.49
C CYS A 53 -21.54 -27.04 -1.69
N ILE A 54 -22.02 -25.87 -1.28
CA ILE A 54 -21.14 -24.77 -0.96
C ILE A 54 -20.28 -25.34 0.17
N ILE A 55 -19.06 -25.74 -0.18
CA ILE A 55 -18.00 -26.03 0.75
C ILE A 55 -17.89 -24.76 1.59
N THR A 56 -18.58 -24.70 2.72
CA THR A 56 -18.19 -23.75 3.76
C THR A 56 -16.87 -24.29 4.23
N ASP A 57 -15.79 -23.74 3.65
CA ASP A 57 -14.43 -23.91 4.14
C ASP A 57 -14.53 -23.86 5.66
N ALA A 58 -13.97 -24.88 6.32
CA ALA A 58 -13.76 -24.81 7.76
C ALA A 58 -13.04 -23.48 7.98
N ALA A 59 -13.72 -22.49 8.56
CA ALA A 59 -13.24 -21.12 8.55
C ALA A 59 -11.86 -21.13 9.21
N GLY A 60 -10.82 -21.03 8.38
CA GLY A 60 -9.46 -21.26 8.83
C GLY A 60 -9.08 -20.17 9.82
N LYS A 61 -8.42 -20.55 10.91
CA LYS A 61 -7.77 -19.58 11.79
C LYS A 61 -6.55 -19.01 11.09
N CYS A 62 -6.24 -17.75 11.35
CA CYS A 62 -5.02 -17.12 10.86
C CYS A 62 -3.91 -17.24 11.91
N GLY A 63 -2.66 -17.25 11.45
CA GLY A 63 -1.50 -17.04 12.30
C GLY A 63 -1.31 -15.56 12.65
N PRO A 64 -0.15 -15.17 13.18
CA PRO A 64 0.19 -13.77 13.44
C PRO A 64 -0.02 -12.87 12.20
N PRO A 65 -0.43 -11.60 12.39
CA PRO A 65 -0.60 -10.67 11.28
C PRO A 65 0.72 -10.45 10.52
N PRO A 66 0.69 -10.31 9.18
CA PRO A 66 1.88 -10.07 8.38
C PRO A 66 2.56 -8.72 8.72
N PRO A 67 3.89 -8.64 8.70
CA PRO A 67 4.59 -7.37 8.96
C PRO A 67 4.41 -6.38 7.78
N VAL A 68 4.36 -5.08 8.09
CA VAL A 68 4.32 -3.99 7.11
C VAL A 68 5.58 -3.15 7.23
N LYS A 69 6.26 -2.85 6.12
CA LYS A 69 7.45 -2.00 6.15
C LYS A 69 7.09 -0.58 6.60
N ASN A 70 7.83 -0.03 7.55
CA ASN A 70 7.58 1.30 8.14
C ASN A 70 6.21 1.43 8.80
N GLY A 71 5.63 0.32 9.25
CA GLY A 71 4.38 0.29 9.99
C GLY A 71 4.33 -0.91 10.92
N ASP A 72 3.31 -0.94 11.78
CA ASP A 72 3.04 -2.08 12.63
C ASP A 72 1.54 -2.19 12.92
N PHE A 73 1.08 -3.36 13.33
CA PHE A 73 -0.27 -3.50 13.86
C PHE A 73 -0.32 -3.05 15.32
N LEU A 74 -1.49 -2.57 15.74
CA LEU A 74 -1.73 -2.12 17.09
C LEU A 74 -2.10 -3.31 17.97
N GLY A 75 -1.34 -3.50 19.06
CA GLY A 75 -1.59 -4.55 20.05
C GLY A 75 -0.44 -5.55 20.11
N LEU A 76 -0.71 -6.71 20.70
CA LEU A 76 0.26 -7.80 20.83
C LEU A 76 -0.13 -8.94 19.89
N ALA A 77 0.87 -9.54 19.24
CA ALA A 77 0.66 -10.70 18.40
C ALA A 77 0.25 -11.90 19.26
N THR A 78 -0.81 -12.60 18.85
CA THR A 78 -1.12 -13.94 19.36
C THR A 78 -0.68 -14.98 18.32
N SER A 79 -0.49 -16.24 18.76
CA SER A 79 -0.12 -17.32 17.84
C SER A 79 -1.24 -17.69 16.86
N GLU A 80 -2.51 -17.45 17.23
CA GLU A 80 -3.69 -17.74 16.42
C GLU A 80 -4.74 -16.63 16.53
N TYR A 81 -5.50 -16.44 15.45
CA TYR A 81 -6.62 -15.51 15.32
C TYR A 81 -7.84 -16.23 14.75
N MET A 82 -9.00 -16.01 15.37
CA MET A 82 -10.27 -16.59 14.91
C MET A 82 -10.69 -16.02 13.54
N PRO A 83 -11.44 -16.76 12.73
CA PRO A 83 -12.04 -16.23 11.51
C PRO A 83 -12.87 -14.97 11.80
N GLY A 84 -12.75 -13.96 10.94
CA GLY A 84 -13.38 -12.66 11.13
C GLY A 84 -12.63 -11.72 12.09
N ALA A 85 -11.56 -12.17 12.74
CA ALA A 85 -10.71 -11.29 13.54
C ALA A 85 -10.19 -10.12 12.69
N ARG A 86 -10.09 -8.94 13.32
CA ARG A 86 -9.68 -7.69 12.67
C ARG A 86 -8.57 -7.05 13.50
N VAL A 87 -7.46 -6.74 12.85
CA VAL A 87 -6.35 -5.97 13.44
C VAL A 87 -6.22 -4.63 12.74
N ARG A 88 -5.75 -3.62 13.46
CA ARG A 88 -5.54 -2.27 12.92
C ARG A 88 -4.05 -2.04 12.74
N TYR A 89 -3.63 -1.57 11.58
CA TYR A 89 -2.27 -1.14 11.30
C TYR A 89 -2.10 0.36 11.50
N LYS A 90 -0.85 0.77 11.70
CA LYS A 90 -0.44 2.16 11.76
C LYS A 90 0.95 2.31 11.15
N CYS A 91 1.12 3.32 10.30
CA CYS A 91 2.41 3.69 9.79
C CYS A 91 3.23 4.46 10.83
N GLN A 92 4.56 4.41 10.69
CA GLN A 92 5.47 5.26 11.46
C GLN A 92 5.16 6.74 11.23
N ALA A 93 5.65 7.61 12.12
CA ALA A 93 5.43 9.04 12.00
C ALA A 93 5.87 9.55 10.62
N LEU A 94 5.06 10.45 10.04
CA LEU A 94 5.26 11.09 8.72
C LEU A 94 5.09 10.17 7.50
N TYR A 95 4.94 8.86 7.67
CA TYR A 95 4.53 7.97 6.58
C TYR A 95 3.02 8.03 6.38
N ASN A 96 2.60 8.17 5.13
CA ASN A 96 1.18 8.18 4.77
C ASN A 96 0.70 6.75 4.50
N MET A 97 -0.45 6.38 5.05
CA MET A 97 -1.04 5.08 4.83
C MET A 97 -1.80 5.04 3.50
N GLN A 98 -1.55 4.00 2.70
CA GLN A 98 -2.31 3.68 1.50
C GLN A 98 -2.94 2.29 1.65
N GLY A 99 -4.25 2.19 1.42
CA GLY A 99 -5.04 0.95 1.62
C GLY A 99 -5.93 1.01 2.85
N ASP A 100 -6.56 -0.12 3.20
CA ASP A 100 -7.37 -0.23 4.43
C ASP A 100 -6.45 -0.32 5.64
N GLU A 101 -6.71 0.51 6.66
CA GLU A 101 -5.97 0.44 7.92
C GLU A 101 -6.28 -0.82 8.72
N TYR A 102 -7.36 -1.53 8.37
CA TYR A 102 -7.78 -2.74 9.03
C TYR A 102 -7.66 -3.98 8.16
N VAL A 103 -7.01 -5.00 8.71
CA VAL A 103 -6.78 -6.28 8.05
C VAL A 103 -7.59 -7.36 8.75
N ARG A 104 -8.25 -8.23 7.98
CA ARG A 104 -9.19 -9.24 8.48
C ARG A 104 -8.72 -10.65 8.18
N CYS A 105 -9.00 -11.57 9.10
CA CYS A 105 -8.78 -13.00 8.90
C CYS A 105 -9.97 -13.61 8.17
N VAL A 106 -9.76 -14.10 6.94
CA VAL A 106 -10.78 -14.71 6.09
C VAL A 106 -10.25 -16.04 5.58
N ASN A 107 -10.95 -17.13 5.88
CA ASN A 107 -10.62 -18.49 5.44
C ASN A 107 -9.15 -18.88 5.71
N GLY A 108 -8.61 -18.53 6.87
CA GLY A 108 -7.21 -18.84 7.26
C GLY A 108 -6.16 -17.90 6.69
N HIS A 109 -6.57 -16.88 5.93
CA HIS A 109 -5.66 -15.90 5.32
C HIS A 109 -6.00 -14.49 5.77
N TRP A 110 -4.98 -13.67 5.97
CA TRP A 110 -5.17 -12.23 6.17
C TRP A 110 -5.50 -11.55 4.84
N THR A 111 -6.40 -10.56 4.86
CA THR A 111 -6.63 -9.68 3.71
C THR A 111 -5.41 -8.82 3.41
N ASP A 112 -5.46 -8.06 2.31
CA ASP A 112 -4.38 -7.15 1.93
C ASP A 112 -4.04 -6.16 3.05
N THR A 113 -2.73 -6.01 3.29
CA THR A 113 -2.20 -5.06 4.26
C THR A 113 -2.05 -3.67 3.67
N PRO A 114 -2.12 -2.61 4.48
CA PRO A 114 -1.79 -1.27 4.00
C PRO A 114 -0.30 -1.15 3.66
N THR A 115 0.01 -0.17 2.81
CA THR A 115 1.37 0.24 2.48
C THR A 115 1.67 1.59 3.13
N CYS A 116 2.85 1.75 3.73
CA CYS A 116 3.30 3.00 4.31
C CYS A 116 4.20 3.75 3.32
N ILE A 117 3.68 4.87 2.80
CA ILE A 117 4.31 5.69 1.78
C ILE A 117 5.32 6.65 2.41
N ALA A 118 6.54 6.63 1.89
CA ALA A 118 7.65 7.38 2.45
C ALA A 118 7.45 8.89 2.38
N PRO A 119 7.79 9.63 3.45
CA PRO A 119 7.94 11.08 3.38
C PRO A 119 9.24 11.42 2.63
N CYS A 120 9.29 12.63 2.10
CA CYS A 120 10.49 13.19 1.52
C CYS A 120 11.25 14.00 2.56
N THR A 121 12.57 13.95 2.47
CA THR A 121 13.44 14.83 3.24
C THR A 121 14.20 15.72 2.26
N ALA A 122 14.19 17.03 2.50
CA ALA A 122 15.13 17.94 1.85
C ALA A 122 16.14 18.41 2.87
N THR A 123 17.39 17.95 2.72
CA THR A 123 18.50 18.37 3.56
C THR A 123 19.18 19.61 2.99
N GLU A 124 19.99 20.25 3.81
CA GLU A 124 20.82 21.37 3.36
C GLU A 124 21.78 20.93 2.23
N GLU A 125 22.38 19.74 2.34
CA GLU A 125 23.21 19.15 1.30
C GLU A 125 22.48 19.00 -0.04
N ASP A 126 21.27 18.43 -0.05
CA ASP A 126 20.47 18.24 -1.27
C ASP A 126 20.12 19.59 -1.94
N MET A 127 19.81 20.59 -1.13
CA MET A 127 19.51 21.95 -1.59
C MET A 127 20.76 22.67 -2.12
N ASN A 128 21.90 22.46 -1.47
CA ASN A 128 23.17 23.07 -1.84
C ASN A 128 23.64 22.61 -3.21
N GLN A 129 23.46 21.33 -3.54
CA GLN A 129 23.79 20.77 -4.86
C GLN A 129 23.08 21.49 -6.01
N ASN A 130 21.90 22.07 -5.74
CA ASN A 130 21.06 22.73 -6.74
C ASN A 130 21.04 24.26 -6.61
N ASN A 131 21.83 24.83 -5.68
CA ASN A 131 21.87 26.27 -5.35
C ASN A 131 20.52 26.86 -4.95
N ILE A 132 19.70 26.06 -4.26
CA ILE A 132 18.36 26.43 -3.79
C ILE A 132 18.31 26.53 -2.26
N GLN A 133 17.23 27.09 -1.76
CA GLN A 133 16.89 27.17 -0.34
C GLN A 133 15.37 27.10 -0.17
N LEU A 134 14.90 26.83 1.03
CA LEU A 134 13.47 26.88 1.34
C LEU A 134 12.98 28.33 1.31
N LYS A 135 11.83 28.55 0.66
CA LYS A 135 11.29 29.91 0.48
C LYS A 135 10.74 30.53 1.77
N TRP A 136 10.09 29.73 2.61
CA TRP A 136 9.31 30.24 3.75
C TRP A 136 9.78 29.75 5.13
N LYS A 137 10.53 28.64 5.19
CA LYS A 137 10.90 28.02 6.47
C LYS A 137 12.31 28.45 6.87
N TYR A 138 12.46 28.89 8.13
CA TYR A 138 13.76 29.14 8.77
C TYR A 138 14.52 27.85 9.12
N ALA A 139 13.96 26.68 8.83
CA ALA A 139 14.62 25.40 9.08
C ALA A 139 15.56 25.06 7.90
N ASN A 140 16.73 24.51 8.20
CA ASN A 140 17.69 24.06 7.18
C ASN A 140 17.35 22.68 6.59
N LYS A 141 16.36 21.99 7.15
CA LYS A 141 15.84 20.72 6.67
C LYS A 141 14.33 20.64 6.84
N ILE A 142 13.67 19.91 5.95
CA ILE A 142 12.23 19.62 6.07
C ILE A 142 11.96 18.14 5.87
N TYR A 143 10.93 17.69 6.57
CA TYR A 143 10.24 16.44 6.29
C TYR A 143 8.88 16.82 5.71
N SER A 144 8.56 16.24 4.56
CA SER A 144 7.34 16.49 3.79
C SER A 144 6.61 15.17 3.64
N ALA A 145 5.36 15.06 4.10
CA ALA A 145 4.60 13.84 3.88
C ALA A 145 4.36 13.65 2.37
N SER A 146 4.12 12.41 1.93
CA SER A 146 3.83 12.17 0.51
C SER A 146 2.54 12.90 0.10
N GLY A 147 2.62 13.69 -0.97
CA GLY A 147 1.54 14.57 -1.43
C GLY A 147 1.69 16.03 -1.00
N ASP A 148 2.49 16.32 0.04
CA ASP A 148 2.78 17.70 0.47
C ASP A 148 3.61 18.44 -0.58
N VAL A 149 3.44 19.77 -0.61
CA VAL A 149 4.14 20.66 -1.54
C VAL A 149 5.15 21.51 -0.78
N THR A 150 6.40 21.49 -1.23
CA THR A 150 7.49 22.32 -0.73
C THR A 150 7.84 23.38 -1.76
N GLU A 151 7.93 24.64 -1.32
CA GLU A 151 8.38 25.75 -2.16
C GLU A 151 9.85 26.08 -1.90
N PHE A 152 10.63 26.07 -2.97
CA PHE A 152 12.02 26.49 -2.97
C PHE A 152 12.17 27.87 -3.59
N ASP A 153 13.32 28.49 -3.33
CA ASP A 153 13.80 29.67 -4.01
C ASP A 153 15.30 29.55 -4.29
N CYS A 154 15.84 30.36 -5.19
CA CYS A 154 17.27 30.38 -5.43
C CYS A 154 18.01 31.02 -4.25
N LYS A 155 19.24 30.53 -3.99
CA LYS A 155 20.16 31.22 -3.11
C LYS A 155 20.58 32.57 -3.71
N ARG A 156 21.08 33.47 -2.87
CA ARG A 156 21.63 34.76 -3.32
C ARG A 156 22.75 34.54 -4.35
N GLY A 157 22.73 35.32 -5.43
CA GLY A 157 23.69 35.21 -6.53
C GLY A 157 23.33 34.16 -7.59
N PHE A 158 22.17 33.48 -7.46
CA PHE A 158 21.66 32.53 -8.44
C PHE A 158 20.29 32.94 -8.98
N GLN A 159 19.98 32.52 -10.20
CA GLN A 159 18.69 32.68 -10.85
C GLN A 159 18.11 31.33 -11.26
N LYS A 160 16.79 31.29 -11.49
CA LYS A 160 16.09 30.09 -11.92
C LYS A 160 16.63 29.64 -13.28
N ASP A 161 17.00 28.37 -13.38
CA ASP A 161 17.30 27.76 -14.67
C ASP A 161 16.00 27.57 -15.47
N PRO A 162 15.89 28.07 -16.71
CA PRO A 162 14.70 27.89 -17.54
C PRO A 162 14.34 26.42 -17.81
N SER A 163 15.34 25.52 -17.77
CA SER A 163 15.17 24.07 -17.97
C SER A 163 14.95 23.31 -16.65
N SER A 164 14.81 24.01 -15.52
CA SER A 164 14.61 23.43 -14.20
C SER A 164 13.22 22.81 -14.03
N PRO A 165 13.09 21.76 -13.20
CA PRO A 165 11.80 21.40 -12.60
C PRO A 165 11.13 22.58 -11.87
N PRO A 166 9.80 22.51 -11.61
CA PRO A 166 9.07 23.55 -10.90
C PRO A 166 9.60 23.82 -9.50
N PHE A 167 9.64 25.10 -9.10
CA PHE A 167 10.05 25.50 -7.74
C PHE A 167 9.04 25.15 -6.63
N ARG A 168 7.85 24.69 -7.03
CA ARG A 168 6.85 24.09 -6.13
C ARG A 168 6.90 22.58 -6.33
N ALA A 169 7.75 21.90 -5.58
CA ALA A 169 7.95 20.46 -5.71
C ALA A 169 6.99 19.71 -4.79
N GLN A 170 6.32 18.69 -5.33
CA GLN A 170 5.47 17.79 -4.55
C GLN A 170 6.28 16.57 -4.12
N CYS A 171 6.19 16.18 -2.85
CA CYS A 171 6.77 14.94 -2.39
C CYS A 171 6.00 13.74 -2.98
N ARG A 172 6.72 12.83 -3.66
CA ARG A 172 6.15 11.61 -4.22
C ARG A 172 6.91 10.40 -3.72
N GLU A 173 6.34 9.71 -2.74
CA GLU A 173 6.85 8.43 -2.23
C GLU A 173 8.34 8.47 -1.84
N GLY A 174 8.74 9.52 -1.11
CA GLY A 174 10.11 9.73 -0.68
C GLY A 174 11.02 10.43 -1.70
N LYS A 175 10.53 10.72 -2.91
CA LYS A 175 11.27 11.45 -3.94
C LYS A 175 10.77 12.88 -4.08
N LEU A 176 11.69 13.83 -4.01
CA LEU A 176 11.50 15.23 -4.42
C LEU A 176 12.27 15.47 -5.71
N ASP A 177 11.61 16.08 -6.68
CA ASP A 177 12.26 16.59 -7.89
C ASP A 177 12.71 18.03 -7.63
N TYR A 178 14.00 18.21 -7.41
CA TYR A 178 14.55 19.48 -6.98
C TYR A 178 14.67 20.48 -8.15
N PRO A 179 14.22 21.72 -7.97
CA PRO A 179 14.51 22.78 -8.92
C PRO A 179 16.00 23.11 -8.91
N ARG A 180 16.50 23.68 -10.01
CA ARG A 180 17.90 24.04 -10.21
C ARG A 180 18.05 25.54 -10.39
N CYS A 181 19.08 26.11 -9.78
CA CYS A 181 19.48 27.49 -10.02
C CYS A 181 20.89 27.55 -10.61
N ILE A 182 21.08 28.49 -11.53
CA ILE A 182 22.36 28.80 -12.18
C ILE A 182 22.89 30.14 -11.67
N PRO A 183 24.22 30.37 -11.63
CA PRO A 183 24.76 31.65 -11.24
C PRO A 183 24.12 32.77 -12.06
N VAL A 184 23.71 33.86 -11.40
CA VAL A 184 23.33 35.08 -12.12
C VAL A 184 24.54 35.46 -12.94
N GLY A 185 24.38 35.58 -14.25
CA GLY A 185 25.46 35.99 -15.12
C GLY A 185 25.95 37.35 -14.63
N THR A 186 27.07 37.37 -13.91
CA THR A 186 27.98 38.49 -14.06
C THR A 186 28.27 38.48 -15.54
N LEU A 187 27.89 39.56 -16.24
CA LEU A 187 28.56 39.89 -17.48
C LEU A 187 30.03 39.62 -17.19
N GLN A 188 30.59 38.60 -17.84
CA GLN A 188 31.96 38.67 -18.30
C GLN A 188 32.03 40.07 -18.88
N LEU A 189 32.58 41.03 -18.13
CA LEU A 189 32.97 42.31 -18.66
C LEU A 189 33.80 41.89 -19.85
N LYS A 190 33.20 41.97 -21.05
CA LYS A 190 33.83 41.52 -22.28
C LYS A 190 35.21 42.13 -22.21
N HIS A 191 36.24 41.31 -22.18
CA HIS A 191 37.61 41.75 -22.40
C HIS A 191 37.62 42.41 -23.78
N ASN A 192 37.28 43.69 -23.78
CA ASN A 192 37.30 44.57 -24.93
C ASN A 192 37.86 45.90 -24.43
N TYR A 193 38.95 45.80 -23.67
CA TYR A 193 40.01 46.79 -23.81
C TYR A 193 40.51 46.63 -25.24
N ARG A 194 39.99 47.47 -26.14
CA ARG A 194 40.64 47.71 -27.43
C ARG A 194 42.09 48.04 -27.09
N LYS A 195 43.02 47.17 -27.47
CA LYS A 195 44.42 47.55 -27.66
C LYS A 195 44.40 48.70 -28.65
N PHE A 196 44.49 49.94 -28.15
CA PHE A 196 45.02 51.00 -28.98
C PHE A 196 46.46 50.60 -29.28
N ASN A 197 46.73 50.26 -30.53
CA ASN A 197 48.08 50.18 -31.04
C ASN A 197 48.75 51.52 -30.74
N THR A 198 49.67 51.54 -29.79
CA THR A 198 50.75 52.52 -29.79
C THR A 198 51.64 52.17 -30.96
N HIS A 199 51.28 52.64 -32.15
CA HIS A 199 52.25 52.77 -33.22
C HIS A 199 53.28 53.81 -32.78
N SER A 200 54.48 53.29 -32.63
CA SER A 200 55.78 53.95 -32.52
C SER A 200 55.80 55.39 -33.02
N CYS A 201 56.28 56.30 -32.17
CA CYS A 201 56.93 57.51 -32.63
C CYS A 201 58.33 57.11 -33.10
N ASP A 202 58.48 56.88 -34.40
CA ASP A 202 59.80 56.83 -35.06
C ASP A 202 59.85 57.91 -36.15
N PHE A 203 60.69 58.91 -35.89
CA PHE A 203 61.51 59.71 -36.81
C PHE A 203 60.95 60.10 -38.19
N CYS A 204 60.65 61.39 -38.37
CA CYS A 204 61.46 62.37 -39.14
C CYS A 204 60.78 63.75 -39.14
#